data_AF-A0AAW5S273-F1
#
_entry.id   AF-A0AAW5S273-F1
#
_cell.length_a   1.000
_cell.length_b   1.000
_cell.length_c   1.000
_cell.angle_alpha   90.00
_cell.angle_beta   90.00
_cell.angle_gamma   90.00
#
_symmetry.space_group_name_H-M   'P 1'
#
loop_
_entity.id
_entity.type
_entity.pdbx_description
1 polymer ?
#
loop_
_entity_poly.entity_id
_entity_poly.type
_entity_poly.pdbx_seq_one_letter_code
_entity_poly.pdbx_strand_id
1 'polypeptide(L)'
;MREEFLNGVRAVVEPLLIQLGFQLDEYGDVDVHGRKASVVYFRSNDCKIQVYDAPREGEINCMIAPLDAANVIGLYDRSGKWQYLPRFAIRQGVSLDEIMSDSRTVDFPTTHQWLESVRDRIQKYFPVAHQGVLGMGGPNI
;
A
#
# COMPACT_ATOMS: atom_id res chain seq x y z
N MET A 1 16.66 -9.59 -0.24
CA MET A 1 15.46 -9.18 0.51
C MET A 1 15.27 -7.67 0.55
N ARG A 2 15.92 -6.85 1.41
CA ARG A 2 15.69 -5.38 1.40
C ARG A 2 16.01 -4.73 0.04
N GLU A 3 17.23 -4.93 -0.48
CA GLU A 3 17.62 -4.33 -1.77
C GLU A 3 16.76 -4.84 -2.92
N GLU A 4 16.44 -6.13 -2.91
CA GLU A 4 15.54 -6.77 -3.88
C GLU A 4 14.14 -6.16 -3.83
N PHE A 5 13.59 -5.94 -2.63
CA PHE A 5 12.31 -5.27 -2.42
C PHE A 5 12.35 -3.83 -2.92
N LEU A 6 13.34 -3.04 -2.50
CA LEU A 6 13.46 -1.63 -2.90
C LEU A 6 13.64 -1.48 -4.42
N ASN A 7 14.52 -2.29 -5.03
CA ASN A 7 14.72 -2.32 -6.46
C ASN A 7 13.46 -2.78 -7.20
N GLY A 8 12.75 -3.77 -6.65
CA GLY A 8 11.49 -4.24 -7.19
C GLY A 8 10.40 -3.17 -7.14
N VAL A 9 10.23 -2.47 -6.01
CA VAL A 9 9.27 -1.36 -5.86
C VAL A 9 9.56 -0.30 -6.92
N ARG A 10 10.82 0.10 -7.09
CA ARG A 10 11.24 1.07 -8.11
C ARG A 10 10.97 0.60 -9.53
N ALA A 11 11.19 -0.68 -9.82
CA ALA A 11 11.02 -1.22 -11.17
C ALA A 11 9.54 -1.47 -11.53
N VAL A 12 8.73 -1.91 -10.57
CA VAL A 12 7.38 -2.44 -10.83
C VAL A 12 6.28 -1.47 -10.41
N VAL A 13 6.36 -0.92 -9.19
CA VAL A 13 5.25 -0.17 -8.58
C VAL A 13 5.40 1.34 -8.79
N GLU A 14 6.61 1.88 -8.61
CA GLU A 14 6.92 3.31 -8.73
C GLU A 14 6.47 3.92 -10.07
N PRO A 15 6.64 3.27 -11.25
CA PRO A 15 6.19 3.84 -12.52
C PRO A 15 4.69 4.11 -12.58
N LEU A 16 3.87 3.20 -12.02
CA LEU A 16 2.42 3.39 -11.92
C LEU A 16 2.10 4.54 -10.96
N LEU A 17 2.76 4.59 -9.82
CA LEU A 17 2.55 5.65 -8.83
C LEU A 17 2.90 7.03 -9.39
N ILE A 18 3.97 7.15 -10.17
CA ILE A 18 4.33 8.39 -10.89
C ILE A 18 3.21 8.81 -11.85
N GLN A 19 2.64 7.86 -12.61
CA GLN A 19 1.50 8.15 -13.50
C GLN A 19 0.26 8.64 -12.73
N LEU A 20 0.08 8.19 -11.50
CA LEU A 20 -0.99 8.62 -10.59
C LEU A 20 -0.66 9.91 -9.83
N GLY A 21 0.47 10.56 -10.11
CA GLY A 21 0.87 11.83 -9.49
C GLY A 21 1.55 11.70 -8.13
N PHE A 22 2.05 10.52 -7.80
CA PHE A 22 2.86 10.30 -6.60
C PHE A 22 4.35 10.46 -6.89
N GLN A 23 5.09 10.83 -5.84
CA GLN A 23 6.55 10.83 -5.81
C GLN A 23 7.03 10.11 -4.54
N LEU A 24 8.27 9.61 -4.57
CA LEU A 24 8.92 9.02 -3.40
C LEU A 24 9.00 10.08 -2.27
N ASP A 25 8.49 9.73 -1.09
CA ASP A 25 8.55 10.56 0.12
C ASP A 25 9.68 10.08 1.03
N GLU A 26 9.68 8.78 1.37
CA GLU A 26 10.61 8.19 2.33
C GLU A 26 10.68 6.66 2.14
N TYR A 27 11.74 6.01 2.61
CA TYR A 27 11.77 4.56 2.79
C TYR A 27 12.55 4.21 4.05
N GLY A 28 12.27 3.07 4.67
CA GLY A 28 12.89 2.69 5.93
C GLY A 28 12.72 1.23 6.29
N ASP A 29 13.46 0.83 7.32
CA ASP A 29 13.30 -0.47 7.97
C ASP A 29 12.71 -0.26 9.36
N VAL A 30 11.80 -1.13 9.76
CA VAL A 30 11.22 -1.14 11.10
C VAL A 30 11.49 -2.50 11.73
N ASP A 31 12.01 -2.51 12.96
CA ASP A 31 12.06 -3.74 13.74
C ASP A 31 10.68 -4.00 14.36
N VAL A 32 10.09 -5.12 13.97
CA VAL A 32 8.81 -5.59 14.49
C VAL A 32 9.05 -6.92 15.17
N HIS A 33 9.07 -6.89 16.50
CA HIS A 33 9.21 -8.09 17.33
C HIS A 33 10.43 -8.96 16.94
N GLY A 34 11.55 -8.34 16.57
CA GLY A 34 12.80 -9.01 16.22
C GLY A 34 12.93 -9.40 14.74
N ARG A 35 12.00 -8.97 13.86
CA ARG A 35 12.14 -9.11 12.40
C ARG A 35 12.02 -7.76 11.72
N LYS A 36 12.88 -7.53 10.73
CA LYS A 36 12.89 -6.31 9.94
C LYS A 36 11.77 -6.33 8.91
N ALA A 37 10.88 -5.36 8.97
CA ALA A 37 9.99 -4.99 7.88
C ALA A 37 10.61 -3.86 7.07
N SER A 38 10.42 -3.86 5.75
CA SER A 38 10.86 -2.77 4.86
C SER A 38 9.63 -2.02 4.35
N VAL A 39 9.72 -0.70 4.19
CA VAL A 39 8.61 0.12 3.69
C VAL A 39 9.10 1.26 2.80
N VAL A 40 8.31 1.59 1.79
CA VAL A 40 8.48 2.73 0.90
C VAL A 40 7.20 3.56 0.93
N TYR A 41 7.33 4.84 1.24
CA TYR A 41 6.27 5.83 1.27
C TYR A 41 6.32 6.69 0.01
N PHE A 42 5.15 6.90 -0.56
CA PHE A 42 4.91 7.76 -1.70
C PHE A 42 3.86 8.80 -1.31
N ARG A 43 4.02 10.02 -1.83
CA ARG A 43 3.15 11.16 -1.55
C ARG A 43 2.66 11.78 -2.85
N SER A 44 1.35 12.05 -2.95
CA SER A 44 0.75 12.90 -3.98
C SER A 44 0.42 14.27 -3.39
N ASN A 45 -0.32 15.11 -4.13
CA ASN A 45 -0.78 16.39 -3.63
C ASN A 45 -1.86 16.28 -2.53
N ASP A 46 -2.51 15.13 -2.37
CA ASP A 46 -3.71 15.01 -1.53
C ASP A 46 -3.79 13.71 -0.69
N CYS A 47 -2.91 12.74 -0.93
CA CYS A 47 -2.84 11.52 -0.13
C CYS A 47 -1.43 10.90 -0.15
N LYS A 48 -1.28 9.79 0.59
CA LYS A 48 -0.06 8.99 0.64
C LYS A 48 -0.37 7.54 0.34
N ILE A 49 0.59 6.84 -0.25
CA ILE A 49 0.60 5.38 -0.40
C ILE A 49 1.87 4.84 0.25
N GLN A 50 1.77 3.69 0.90
CA GLN A 50 2.93 2.91 1.29
C GLN A 50 2.91 1.55 0.61
N VAL A 51 4.09 1.02 0.31
CA VAL A 51 4.33 -0.37 -0.06
C VAL A 51 5.29 -0.95 0.97
N TYR A 52 4.97 -2.09 1.58
CA TYR A 52 5.81 -2.69 2.62
C TYR A 52 5.98 -4.20 2.40
N ASP A 53 7.07 -4.72 2.94
CA ASP A 53 7.35 -6.14 3.11
C ASP A 53 7.31 -6.48 4.61
N ALA A 54 6.30 -7.27 5.02
CA ALA A 54 6.08 -7.69 6.41
C ALA A 54 5.86 -9.21 6.51
N PRO A 55 6.93 -10.02 6.62
CA PRO A 55 6.89 -11.48 6.43
C PRO A 55 5.99 -12.29 7.39
N ARG A 56 5.57 -11.72 8.53
CA ARG A 56 4.66 -12.41 9.49
C ARG A 56 3.20 -12.05 9.32
N GLU A 57 2.90 -10.90 8.72
CA GLU A 57 1.54 -10.34 8.67
C GLU A 57 0.86 -10.57 7.31
N GLY A 58 1.49 -11.33 6.42
CA GLY A 58 0.98 -11.59 5.07
C GLY A 58 1.63 -10.68 4.04
N GLU A 59 2.86 -11.07 3.66
CA GLU A 59 3.62 -10.74 2.45
C GLU A 59 3.60 -9.26 1.99
N ILE A 60 4.16 -9.00 0.81
CA ILE A 60 4.32 -7.64 0.30
C ILE A 60 2.95 -7.03 -0.03
N ASN A 61 2.66 -5.85 0.52
CA ASN A 61 1.34 -5.23 0.41
C ASN A 61 1.41 -3.70 0.38
N CYS A 62 0.26 -3.05 0.18
CA CYS A 62 0.15 -1.61 0.12
C CYS A 62 -1.06 -1.07 0.89
N MET A 63 -0.94 0.18 1.34
CA MET A 63 -2.00 0.92 2.03
C MET A 63 -2.01 2.38 1.57
N ILE A 64 -3.14 3.05 1.71
CA ILE A 64 -3.35 4.47 1.39
C ILE A 64 -3.74 5.23 2.66
N ALA A 65 -3.37 6.50 2.76
CA ALA A 65 -3.70 7.37 3.90
C ALA A 65 -3.87 8.84 3.49
N PRO A 66 -4.56 9.65 4.33
CA PRO A 66 -4.58 11.10 4.17
C PRO A 66 -3.18 11.72 4.23
N LEU A 67 -3.03 12.91 3.65
CA LEU A 67 -1.73 13.59 3.56
C LEU A 67 -1.08 13.88 4.93
N ASP A 68 -1.88 14.09 5.97
CA ASP A 68 -1.45 14.37 7.33
C ASP A 68 -1.10 13.11 8.16
N ALA A 69 -1.20 11.92 7.56
CA ALA A 69 -0.79 10.69 8.22
C ALA A 69 0.74 10.65 8.41
N ALA A 70 1.17 10.18 9.57
CA ALA A 70 2.59 9.95 9.84
C ALA A 70 3.13 8.79 8.99
N ASN A 71 4.42 8.86 8.62
CA ASN A 71 5.11 7.78 7.93
C ASN A 71 5.44 6.67 8.94
N VAL A 72 4.44 5.84 9.21
CA VAL A 72 4.52 4.63 10.04
C VAL A 72 3.98 3.46 9.22
N ILE A 73 4.51 2.25 9.43
CA ILE A 73 3.98 1.08 8.72
C ILE A 73 2.53 0.90 9.14
N GLY A 74 1.62 0.79 8.17
CA GLY A 74 0.18 0.83 8.41
C GLY A 74 -0.32 -0.31 9.29
N LEU A 75 0.36 -1.46 9.28
CA LEU A 75 0.13 -2.58 10.20
C LEU A 75 0.29 -2.18 11.68
N TYR A 76 1.11 -1.18 11.98
CA TYR A 76 1.40 -0.71 13.35
C TYR A 76 0.87 0.70 13.61
N ASP A 77 0.12 1.27 12.66
CA ASP A 77 -0.49 2.58 12.80
C ASP A 77 -1.66 2.53 13.80
N ARG A 78 -1.46 3.14 14.97
CA ARG A 78 -2.51 3.26 15.99
C ARG A 78 -3.54 4.35 15.68
N SER A 79 -3.25 5.26 14.76
CA SER A 79 -4.18 6.34 14.39
C SER A 79 -5.32 5.83 13.49
N GLY A 80 -5.13 4.68 12.84
CA GLY A 80 -6.09 4.13 11.89
C GLY A 80 -6.22 4.94 10.61
N LYS A 81 -5.24 5.79 10.28
CA LYS A 81 -5.26 6.59 9.05
C LYS A 81 -4.81 5.77 7.84
N TRP A 82 -3.90 4.83 8.03
CA TRP A 82 -3.49 3.90 7.00
C TRP A 82 -4.57 2.83 6.79
N GLN A 83 -5.07 2.73 5.56
CA GLN A 83 -6.15 1.81 5.17
C GLN A 83 -5.76 0.98 3.94
N TYR A 84 -6.19 -0.28 3.91
CA TYR A 84 -6.08 -1.10 2.71
C TYR A 84 -6.96 -0.55 1.59
N LEU A 85 -6.45 -0.45 0.36
CA LEU A 85 -7.20 0.08 -0.78
C LEU A 85 -8.52 -0.67 -1.01
N PRO A 86 -8.57 -2.03 -0.99
CA PRO A 86 -9.83 -2.78 -1.17
C PRO A 86 -10.91 -2.49 -0.13
N ARG A 87 -10.56 -1.99 1.06
CA ARG A 87 -11.53 -1.67 2.12
C ARG A 87 -12.57 -0.65 1.65
N PHE A 88 -12.17 0.29 0.80
CA PHE A 88 -13.09 1.29 0.26
C PHE A 88 -14.04 0.70 -0.78
N ALA A 89 -13.58 -0.28 -1.57
CA ALA A 89 -14.43 -1.01 -2.50
C ALA A 89 -15.49 -1.86 -1.76
N ILE A 90 -15.09 -2.52 -0.66
CA ILE A 90 -16.02 -3.30 0.19
C ILE A 90 -17.14 -2.41 0.73
N ARG A 91 -16.82 -1.18 1.14
CA ARG A 91 -17.83 -0.20 1.59
C ARG A 91 -18.83 0.20 0.50
N GLN A 92 -18.48 0.01 -0.77
CA GLN A 92 -19.35 0.25 -1.92
C GLN A 92 -20.06 -1.02 -2.41
N GLY A 93 -19.95 -2.15 -1.69
CA GLY A 93 -20.66 -3.38 -1.97
C GLY A 93 -19.87 -4.43 -2.75
N VAL A 94 -18.57 -4.22 -3.01
CA VAL A 94 -17.71 -5.27 -3.58
C VAL A 94 -17.55 -6.40 -2.57
N SER A 95 -17.77 -7.64 -3.02
CA SER A 95 -17.74 -8.81 -2.13
C SER A 95 -16.31 -9.16 -1.70
N LEU A 96 -16.16 -9.76 -0.52
CA LEU A 96 -14.86 -10.26 -0.06
C LEU A 96 -14.29 -11.33 -1.00
N ASP A 97 -15.14 -12.17 -1.60
CA ASP A 97 -14.71 -13.21 -2.55
C ASP A 97 -14.05 -12.60 -3.78
N GLU A 98 -14.59 -11.49 -4.29
CA GLU A 98 -13.98 -10.75 -5.40
C GLU A 98 -12.61 -10.19 -5.00
N ILE A 99 -12.50 -9.55 -3.83
CA ILE A 99 -11.20 -9.06 -3.31
C ILE A 99 -10.19 -10.20 -3.16
N MET A 100 -10.62 -11.35 -2.63
CA MET A 100 -9.76 -12.51 -2.43
C MET A 100 -9.31 -13.12 -3.76
N SER A 101 -10.14 -13.07 -4.80
CA SER A 101 -9.77 -13.54 -6.14
C SER A 101 -8.62 -12.75 -6.75
N ASP A 102 -8.51 -11.45 -6.46
CA ASP A 102 -7.40 -10.60 -6.91
C ASP A 102 -6.09 -10.85 -6.14
N SER A 103 -6.18 -11.47 -4.97
CA SER A 103 -5.02 -11.78 -4.12
C SER A 103 -4.40 -13.14 -4.39
N ARG A 104 -4.97 -13.93 -5.32
CA ARG A 104 -4.45 -15.25 -5.69
C ARG A 104 -3.18 -15.11 -6.53
N THR A 105 -2.04 -15.07 -5.86
CA THR A 105 -0.75 -15.33 -6.50
C THR A 105 -0.59 -16.82 -6.79
N VAL A 106 0.34 -17.16 -7.70
CA VAL A 106 0.84 -18.54 -7.86
C VAL A 106 1.42 -19.06 -6.54
N ASP A 107 1.52 -20.39 -6.39
CA ASP A 107 2.18 -20.99 -5.21
C ASP A 107 3.65 -20.52 -5.12
N PHE A 108 4.07 -19.99 -3.96
CA PHE A 108 5.42 -19.47 -3.68
C PHE A 108 5.88 -18.38 -4.67
N PRO A 109 5.18 -17.25 -4.74
CA PRO A 109 5.55 -16.16 -5.65
C PRO A 109 6.90 -15.55 -5.31
N THR A 110 7.61 -15.10 -6.34
CA THR A 110 8.81 -14.27 -6.18
C THR A 110 8.46 -12.86 -5.69
N THR A 111 9.43 -12.13 -5.12
CA THR A 111 9.30 -10.70 -4.77
C THR A 111 8.72 -9.88 -5.92
N HIS A 112 9.17 -10.15 -7.16
CA HIS A 112 8.68 -9.47 -8.36
C HIS A 112 7.19 -9.73 -8.60
N GLN A 113 6.76 -10.99 -8.58
CA GLN A 113 5.35 -11.36 -8.80
C GLN A 113 4.44 -10.77 -7.71
N TRP A 114 4.92 -10.71 -6.47
CA TRP A 114 4.22 -9.99 -5.41
C TRP A 114 4.01 -8.52 -5.71
N LEU A 115 5.07 -7.86 -6.18
CA LEU A 115 5.03 -6.45 -6.52
C LEU A 115 4.15 -6.19 -7.75
N GLU A 116 4.09 -7.11 -8.72
CA GLU A 116 3.11 -7.06 -9.81
C GLU A 116 1.69 -7.13 -9.27
N SER A 117 1.40 -8.05 -8.35
CA SER A 117 0.08 -8.12 -7.70
C SER A 117 -0.24 -6.90 -6.83
N VAL A 118 0.76 -6.25 -6.21
CA VAL A 118 0.57 -4.95 -5.55
C VAL A 118 0.24 -3.87 -6.56
N ARG A 119 1.00 -3.77 -7.65
CA ARG A 119 0.77 -2.81 -8.73
C ARG A 119 -0.64 -2.95 -9.30
N ASP A 120 -1.09 -4.16 -9.59
CA ASP A 120 -2.41 -4.43 -10.17
C ASP A 120 -3.53 -4.07 -9.18
N ARG A 121 -3.35 -4.37 -7.88
CA ARG A 121 -4.28 -3.93 -6.82
C ARG A 121 -4.36 -2.42 -6.70
N ILE A 122 -3.22 -1.72 -6.77
CA ILE A 122 -3.20 -0.24 -6.80
C ILE A 122 -3.97 0.25 -8.02
N GLN A 123 -3.67 -0.28 -9.21
CA GLN A 123 -4.33 0.14 -10.44
C GLN A 123 -5.86 -0.05 -10.38
N LYS A 124 -6.32 -1.19 -9.84
CA LYS A 124 -7.75 -1.51 -9.72
C LYS A 124 -8.46 -0.66 -8.67
N TYR A 125 -7.88 -0.53 -7.48
CA TYR A 125 -8.58 0.03 -6.32
C TYR A 125 -8.26 1.49 -6.01
N PHE A 126 -7.23 2.07 -6.62
CA PHE A 126 -6.86 3.46 -6.36
C PHE A 126 -8.01 4.45 -6.57
N PRO A 127 -8.81 4.42 -7.66
CA PRO A 127 -9.87 5.42 -7.86
C PRO A 127 -10.88 5.47 -6.71
N VAL A 128 -11.33 4.31 -6.23
CA VAL A 128 -12.28 4.23 -5.11
C VAL A 128 -11.62 4.54 -3.77
N ALA A 129 -10.39 4.07 -3.57
CA ALA A 129 -9.65 4.30 -2.34
C ALA A 129 -9.27 5.77 -2.15
N HIS A 130 -8.88 6.44 -3.24
CA HIS A 130 -8.58 7.88 -3.27
C HIS A 130 -9.77 8.71 -2.80
N GLN A 131 -10.96 8.50 -3.39
CA GLN A 131 -12.18 9.20 -2.95
C GLN A 131 -12.50 8.92 -1.47
N GLY A 132 -12.35 7.68 -1.03
CA GLY A 132 -12.59 7.31 0.36
C GLY A 132 -11.61 7.95 1.35
N VAL A 133 -10.33 8.05 0.99
CA VAL A 133 -9.29 8.67 1.82
C VAL A 133 -9.46 10.18 1.90
N LEU A 134 -9.83 10.84 0.80
CA LEU A 134 -10.15 12.27 0.82
C LEU A 134 -11.33 12.57 1.76
N GLY A 135 -12.30 11.66 1.85
CA GLY A 135 -13.38 11.72 2.84
C GLY A 135 -12.95 11.48 4.29
N MET A 136 -11.83 10.79 4.52
CA MET A 136 -11.25 10.62 5.87
C MET A 136 -10.48 11.86 6.34
N GLY A 137 -9.91 12.61 5.42
CA GLY A 137 -9.17 13.86 5.67
C GLY A 137 -10.02 15.13 5.57
N GLY A 138 -11.36 15.01 5.54
CA GLY A 138 -12.29 16.14 5.42
C GLY A 138 -12.10 17.21 6.52
N PRO A 139 -12.44 18.48 6.21
CA PRO A 139 -11.67 19.65 6.62
C PRO A 139 -11.57 19.79 8.13
N ASN A 140 -10.42 20.28 8.61
CA ASN A 140 -10.39 21.02 9.86
C ASN A 140 -11.40 22.17 9.73
N ILE A 141 -12.59 21.97 10.30
CA ILE A 141 -13.57 23.01 10.58
C ILE A 141 -13.06 23.92 11.68
#